data_AF-A0A1Z5JT63-F1
#
_entry.id   AF-A0A1Z5JT63-F1
#
_cell.length_a   1.000
_cell.length_b   1.000
_cell.length_c   1.000
_cell.angle_alpha   90.00
_cell.angle_beta   90.00
_cell.angle_gamma   90.00
#
_symmetry.space_group_name_H-M   'P 1'
#
loop_
_entity.id
_entity.type
_entity.pdbx_description
1 polymer ?
#
loop_
_entity_poly.entity_id
_entity_poly.type
_entity_poly.pdbx_seq_one_letter_code
_entity_poly.pdbx_strand_id
1 'polypeptide(L)'
;MAKISGTVKWFSNKKGFGFLAPTSENAPTSDEIFVHHSSLQMVEGAYRTLAEGSEVEFEVEKDDSGKLKAINVTGKDGALLEPPSRDKKRIRKPKAGGNSGDEKPSAKSDKPNGKGKGEKKAAPAREPPFHSVIPDDLKAKISEKGVKLVRNTVDVALGGSRIKLGQGGYASLVDAKGVVGEGSYTCDESAKITFSWEKSLVFEGGAWKLGDVSKLLGSLSLADDAITTVGADETPEKLWGSDKPDPKDMFAEHGFKMKKVILSRPRSSRYRGNKSE
;
A
#
# COMPACT_ATOMS: atom_id res chain seq x y z
N MET A 1 32.71 -10.59 16.82
CA MET A 1 32.37 -9.81 15.61
C MET A 1 32.25 -8.35 16.02
N ALA A 2 32.54 -7.39 15.15
CA ALA A 2 32.45 -5.97 15.50
C ALA A 2 30.98 -5.51 15.44
N LYS A 3 30.51 -4.83 16.49
CA LYS A 3 29.20 -4.17 16.48
C LYS A 3 29.27 -2.90 15.65
N ILE A 4 28.30 -2.73 14.77
CA ILE A 4 28.16 -1.58 13.87
C ILE A 4 26.87 -0.85 14.25
N SER A 5 26.98 0.46 14.44
CA SER A 5 25.82 1.33 14.59
C SER A 5 25.26 1.71 13.23
N GLY A 6 23.94 1.81 13.13
CA GLY A 6 23.26 2.27 11.94
C GLY A 6 21.85 2.77 12.20
N THR A 7 21.19 3.19 11.14
CA THR A 7 19.81 3.65 11.16
C THR A 7 18.95 2.74 10.28
N VAL A 8 17.74 2.46 10.72
CA VAL A 8 16.77 1.70 9.92
C VAL A 8 16.35 2.54 8.71
N LYS A 9 16.74 2.12 7.50
CA LYS A 9 16.35 2.82 6.26
C LYS A 9 14.89 2.59 5.94
N TRP A 10 14.45 1.34 6.04
CA TRP A 10 13.05 0.95 5.98
C TRP A 10 12.88 -0.48 6.50
N PHE A 11 11.70 -0.79 7.02
CA PHE A 11 11.35 -2.14 7.42
C PHE A 11 9.89 -2.44 7.09
N SER A 12 9.64 -3.55 6.40
CA SER A 12 8.29 -3.96 6.06
C SER A 12 7.77 -4.96 7.07
N ASN A 13 6.93 -4.49 8.01
CA ASN A 13 6.30 -5.35 9.02
C ASN A 13 5.53 -6.52 8.39
N LYS A 14 4.93 -6.27 7.22
CA LYS A 14 4.18 -7.30 6.48
C LYS A 14 5.10 -8.38 5.90
N LYS A 15 6.28 -8.00 5.38
CA LYS A 15 7.22 -8.94 4.77
C LYS A 15 8.25 -9.49 5.75
N GLY A 16 8.41 -8.87 6.92
CA GLY A 16 9.35 -9.29 7.97
C GLY A 16 10.82 -9.03 7.64
N PHE A 17 11.12 -8.11 6.72
CA PHE A 17 12.49 -7.72 6.38
C PHE A 17 12.60 -6.24 6.02
N GLY A 18 13.83 -5.74 6.00
CA GLY A 18 14.16 -4.36 5.69
C GLY A 18 15.65 -4.18 5.37
N PHE A 19 16.08 -2.92 5.39
CA PHE A 19 17.48 -2.55 5.20
C PHE A 19 17.92 -1.52 6.23
N LEU A 20 19.17 -1.65 6.67
CA LEU A 20 19.85 -0.76 7.60
C LEU A 20 20.91 0.05 6.85
N ALA A 21 20.98 1.33 7.16
CA ALA A 21 22.04 2.23 6.70
C ALA A 21 23.09 2.35 7.82
N PRO A 22 24.29 1.76 7.67
CA PRO A 22 25.31 1.87 8.69
C PRO A 22 25.81 3.31 8.83
N THR A 23 26.09 3.75 10.06
CA THR A 23 26.53 5.13 10.38
C THR A 23 27.95 5.18 10.94
N SER A 24 28.57 4.04 11.22
CA SER A 24 29.96 3.94 11.70
C SER A 24 30.97 4.01 10.56
N GLU A 25 32.15 4.60 10.79
CA GLU A 25 33.27 4.65 9.84
C GLU A 25 33.87 3.26 9.52
N ASN A 26 33.58 2.24 10.35
CA ASN A 26 33.97 0.85 10.11
C ASN A 26 32.96 0.07 9.24
N ALA A 27 32.01 0.77 8.63
CA ALA A 27 31.01 0.15 7.77
C ALA A 27 31.62 -0.35 6.45
N PRO A 28 31.18 -1.52 5.97
CA PRO A 28 31.47 -1.93 4.59
C PRO A 28 30.92 -0.88 3.62
N THR A 29 31.71 -0.55 2.59
CA THR A 29 31.46 0.55 1.63
C THR A 29 30.03 0.55 1.07
N SER A 30 29.32 1.67 1.28
CA SER A 30 28.05 2.13 0.67
C SER A 30 26.85 1.17 0.51
N ASP A 31 26.96 -0.09 0.91
CA ASP A 31 25.91 -1.08 0.69
C ASP A 31 24.89 -1.09 1.84
N GLU A 32 23.61 -1.11 1.47
CA GLU A 32 22.52 -1.31 2.41
C GLU A 32 22.58 -2.71 3.01
N ILE A 33 22.51 -2.80 4.33
CA ILE A 33 22.65 -4.07 5.03
C ILE A 33 21.26 -4.68 5.20
N PHE A 34 21.08 -5.88 4.65
CA PHE A 34 19.81 -6.59 4.73
C PHE A 34 19.50 -7.00 6.17
N VAL A 35 18.26 -6.82 6.64
CA VAL A 35 17.83 -7.27 7.98
C VAL A 35 16.54 -8.07 7.90
N HIS A 36 16.48 -9.19 8.61
CA HIS A 36 15.29 -10.03 8.76
C HIS A 36 14.76 -9.99 10.20
N HIS A 37 13.45 -10.17 10.38
CA HIS A 37 12.81 -10.12 11.70
C HIS A 37 13.37 -11.15 12.69
N SER A 38 13.91 -12.28 12.20
CA SER A 38 14.53 -13.32 13.03
C SER A 38 15.78 -12.81 13.73
N SER A 39 16.49 -11.85 13.13
CA SER A 39 17.71 -11.26 13.68
C SER A 39 17.46 -10.17 14.72
N LEU A 40 16.20 -9.76 14.94
CA LEU A 40 15.83 -8.70 15.88
C LEU A 40 15.77 -9.22 17.31
N GLN A 41 16.52 -8.58 18.20
CA GLN A 41 16.49 -8.81 19.64
C GLN A 41 15.44 -7.89 20.26
N MET A 42 14.20 -8.37 20.29
CA MET A 42 13.06 -7.64 20.84
C MET A 42 12.83 -8.00 22.31
N VAL A 43 12.13 -7.12 23.03
CA VAL A 43 11.53 -7.49 24.33
C VAL A 43 10.57 -8.68 24.16
N GLU A 44 10.50 -9.53 25.19
CA GLU A 44 9.69 -10.75 25.15
C GLU A 44 8.21 -10.42 24.95
N GLY A 45 7.53 -11.18 24.08
CA GLY A 45 6.13 -10.94 23.72
C GLY A 45 5.88 -9.79 22.75
N ALA A 46 6.91 -9.00 22.37
CA ALA A 46 6.75 -7.96 21.37
C ALA A 46 6.78 -8.47 19.92
N TYR A 47 6.06 -7.75 19.06
CA TYR A 47 6.06 -8.01 17.63
C TYR A 47 7.38 -7.56 17.00
N ARG A 48 8.08 -8.48 16.31
CA ARG A 48 9.39 -8.25 15.67
C ARG A 48 9.29 -7.23 14.53
N THR A 49 9.57 -5.97 14.85
CA THR A 49 9.45 -4.83 13.95
C THR A 49 10.54 -3.82 14.22
N LEU A 50 10.90 -3.06 13.18
CA LEU A 50 11.75 -1.88 13.31
C LEU A 50 10.99 -0.64 12.87
N ALA A 51 11.21 0.48 13.54
CA ALA A 51 10.69 1.77 13.12
C ALA A 51 11.71 2.45 12.20
N GLU A 52 11.25 2.96 11.06
CA GLU A 52 12.07 3.71 10.12
C GLU A 52 12.72 4.92 10.81
N GLY A 53 14.00 5.15 10.53
CA GLY A 53 14.79 6.21 11.15
C GLY A 53 15.26 5.91 12.58
N SER A 54 14.96 4.73 13.14
CA SER A 54 15.45 4.36 14.48
C SER A 54 16.93 3.99 14.44
N GLU A 55 17.66 4.35 15.49
CA GLU A 55 19.05 3.94 15.69
C GLU A 55 19.11 2.50 16.21
N VAL A 56 20.00 1.71 15.63
CA VAL A 56 20.18 0.30 15.95
C VAL A 56 21.66 -0.04 15.97
N GLU A 57 21.99 -1.08 16.73
CA GLU A 57 23.30 -1.72 16.73
C GLU A 57 23.14 -3.15 16.23
N PHE A 58 24.07 -3.61 15.40
CA PHE A 58 24.01 -4.93 14.82
C PHE A 58 25.39 -5.44 14.44
N GLU A 59 25.50 -6.74 14.25
CA GLU A 59 26.67 -7.38 13.68
C GLU A 59 26.38 -7.73 12.21
N VAL A 60 27.42 -7.76 11.38
CA VAL A 60 27.28 -8.06 9.95
C VAL A 60 27.89 -9.42 9.65
N GLU A 61 27.13 -10.25 8.98
CA GLU A 61 27.56 -11.56 8.49
C GLU A 61 27.35 -11.63 6.97
N LYS A 62 28.18 -12.39 6.26
CA LYS A 62 27.96 -12.70 4.85
C LYS A 62 27.05 -13.91 4.75
N ASP A 63 26.00 -13.81 3.93
CA ASP A 63 25.16 -14.95 3.58
C ASP A 63 25.84 -15.87 2.54
N ASP A 64 25.23 -17.03 2.28
CA ASP A 64 25.73 -18.02 1.32
C ASP A 64 25.80 -17.49 -0.12
N SER A 65 25.12 -16.37 -0.41
CA SER A 65 25.14 -15.66 -1.69
C SER A 65 26.18 -14.53 -1.73
N GLY A 66 26.99 -14.36 -0.68
CA GLY A 66 28.03 -13.35 -0.56
C GLY A 66 27.52 -11.95 -0.17
N LYS A 67 26.23 -11.79 0.15
CA LYS A 67 25.63 -10.50 0.53
C LYS A 67 25.70 -10.29 2.03
N LEU A 68 25.71 -9.03 2.45
CA LEU A 68 25.79 -8.64 3.85
C LEU A 68 24.41 -8.62 4.50
N LYS A 69 24.26 -9.37 5.60
CA LYS A 69 23.06 -9.39 6.44
C LYS A 69 23.39 -8.97 7.87
N ALA A 70 22.43 -8.31 8.51
CA ALA A 70 22.48 -7.95 9.92
C ALA A 70 22.00 -9.12 10.80
N ILE A 71 22.78 -9.41 11.83
CA ILE A 71 22.48 -10.35 12.90
C ILE A 71 22.57 -9.63 14.27
N ASN A 72 21.94 -10.20 15.29
CA ASN A 72 21.96 -9.67 16.65
C ASN A 72 21.56 -8.18 16.74
N VAL A 73 20.48 -7.80 16.05
CA VAL A 73 20.06 -6.40 15.94
C VAL A 73 19.39 -5.96 17.24
N THR A 74 19.97 -4.97 17.90
CA THR A 74 19.52 -4.35 19.15
C THR A 74 19.26 -2.86 18.93
N GLY A 75 18.64 -2.21 19.92
CA GLY A 75 18.66 -0.76 20.04
C GLY A 75 20.04 -0.24 20.44
N LYS A 76 20.12 1.07 20.64
CA LYS A 76 21.31 1.77 21.12
C LYS A 76 21.83 1.17 22.43
N ASP A 77 23.15 1.10 22.59
CA ASP A 77 23.84 0.57 23.77
C ASP A 77 23.45 -0.89 24.10
N GLY A 78 23.05 -1.67 23.08
CA GLY A 78 22.63 -3.07 23.24
C GLY A 78 21.24 -3.28 23.85
N ALA A 79 20.42 -2.23 23.98
CA ALA A 79 19.07 -2.34 24.51
C ALA A 79 18.18 -3.26 23.66
N LEU A 80 17.24 -3.98 24.28
CA LEU A 80 16.24 -4.73 23.54
C LEU A 80 15.34 -3.78 22.75
N LEU A 81 15.01 -4.17 21.53
CA LEU A 81 14.13 -3.39 20.66
C LEU A 81 12.70 -3.44 21.20
N GLU A 82 12.08 -2.28 21.28
CA GLU A 82 10.67 -2.13 21.61
C GLU A 82 9.86 -1.81 20.34
N PRO A 83 8.64 -2.34 20.21
CA PRO A 83 7.76 -1.96 19.13
C PRO A 83 7.40 -0.47 19.31
N PRO A 84 7.23 0.29 18.22
CA PRO A 84 6.84 1.69 18.32
C PRO A 84 5.54 1.79 19.12
N SER A 85 5.59 2.48 20.26
CA SER A 85 4.42 2.72 21.10
C SER A 85 3.37 3.37 20.23
N ARG A 86 2.25 2.69 19.99
CA ARG A 86 1.07 3.31 19.36
C ARG A 86 0.66 4.42 20.32
N ASP A 87 1.03 5.66 20.04
CA ASP A 87 0.59 6.83 20.78
C ASP A 87 -0.92 6.76 20.98
N LYS A 88 -1.36 6.31 22.16
CA LYS A 88 -2.75 6.38 22.62
C LYS A 88 -3.07 7.81 23.08
N LYS A 89 -2.63 8.81 22.30
CA LYS A 89 -2.87 10.24 22.58
C LYS A 89 -3.92 10.82 21.62
N ARG A 90 -5.09 10.18 21.56
CA ARG A 90 -6.37 10.90 21.42
C ARG A 90 -6.98 11.01 22.82
N ILE A 91 -6.30 11.71 23.72
CA ILE A 91 -6.96 12.27 24.90
C ILE A 91 -7.81 13.43 24.39
N ARG A 92 -9.12 13.27 24.53
CA ARG A 92 -10.11 14.32 24.28
C ARG A 92 -9.70 15.56 25.08
N LYS A 93 -9.46 16.69 24.40
CA LYS A 93 -9.36 18.02 25.02
C LYS A 93 -10.66 18.30 25.79
N PRO A 94 -10.64 18.60 27.10
CA PRO A 94 -11.66 19.44 27.69
C PRO A 94 -11.33 20.91 27.38
N LYS A 95 -12.33 21.69 26.97
CA LYS A 95 -12.24 23.16 26.91
C LYS A 95 -12.46 23.73 28.32
N ALA A 96 -11.47 24.47 28.81
CA ALA A 96 -11.55 25.57 29.80
C ALA A 96 -10.19 26.29 29.66
N GLY A 97 -10.05 27.60 29.42
CA GLY A 97 -10.68 28.75 30.07
C GLY A 97 -9.72 29.28 31.14
N GLY A 98 -9.06 30.42 30.92
CA GLY A 98 -8.32 31.14 31.98
C GLY A 98 -6.95 31.73 31.58
N ASN A 99 -6.80 33.03 31.81
CA ASN A 99 -5.70 33.94 31.48
C ASN A 99 -4.77 34.18 32.68
N SER A 100 -3.47 34.45 32.46
CA SER A 100 -2.62 35.50 33.12
C SER A 100 -1.15 35.11 33.36
N GLY A 101 -0.21 35.91 32.83
CA GLY A 101 0.74 36.72 33.62
C GLY A 101 1.98 36.09 34.28
N ASP A 102 3.15 36.49 33.76
CA ASP A 102 4.32 37.03 34.48
C ASP A 102 5.56 36.17 34.87
N GLU A 103 6.66 36.54 34.21
CA GLU A 103 8.09 36.67 34.55
C GLU A 103 9.05 35.51 34.99
N LYS A 104 10.28 35.69 34.47
CA LYS A 104 11.53 34.88 34.36
C LYS A 104 12.40 35.04 35.66
N PRO A 105 13.68 34.58 35.82
CA PRO A 105 14.62 33.90 34.90
C PRO A 105 15.64 32.86 35.49
N SER A 106 16.58 32.43 34.61
CA SER A 106 17.94 31.83 34.83
C SER A 106 18.03 30.31 34.52
N ALA A 107 19.08 29.73 33.93
CA ALA A 107 20.37 30.18 33.41
C ALA A 107 20.89 29.23 32.30
N LYS A 108 21.69 29.82 31.40
CA LYS A 108 22.70 29.33 30.43
C LYS A 108 23.01 27.82 30.32
N SER A 109 23.05 27.35 29.07
CA SER A 109 24.23 26.67 28.52
C SER A 109 24.27 26.80 26.99
N ASP A 110 25.22 27.59 26.51
CA ASP A 110 25.56 27.80 25.10
C ASP A 110 26.14 26.52 24.48
N LYS A 111 25.61 26.11 23.32
CA LYS A 111 26.39 25.37 22.31
C LYS A 111 25.83 25.64 20.91
N PRO A 112 26.65 26.12 19.96
CA PRO A 112 26.18 26.45 18.63
C PRO A 112 26.08 25.18 17.81
N ASN A 113 24.93 24.92 17.19
CA ASN A 113 24.90 24.06 16.03
C ASN A 113 23.95 24.65 15.00
N GLY A 114 24.53 25.41 14.07
CA GLY A 114 23.87 25.79 12.85
C GLY A 114 23.58 24.53 12.02
N LYS A 115 22.34 24.06 12.09
CA LYS A 115 21.72 23.32 10.99
C LYS A 115 20.53 24.15 10.57
N GLY A 116 20.70 24.84 9.44
CA GLY A 116 19.61 25.50 8.76
C GLY A 116 18.41 24.55 8.71
N LYS A 117 17.26 25.05 9.15
CA LYS A 117 15.97 24.43 8.84
C LYS A 117 15.85 24.45 7.33
N GLY A 118 16.39 23.43 6.66
CA GLY A 118 15.84 23.02 5.38
C GLY A 118 14.37 22.79 5.67
N GLU A 119 13.50 23.63 5.12
CA GLU A 119 12.08 23.37 5.03
C GLU A 119 11.97 21.90 4.64
N LYS A 120 11.44 21.06 5.55
CA LYS A 120 10.92 19.77 5.14
C LYS A 120 9.87 20.14 4.12
N LYS A 121 10.21 20.07 2.82
CA LYS A 121 9.21 20.13 1.75
C LYS A 121 8.17 19.11 2.20
N ALA A 122 6.99 19.61 2.55
CA ALA A 122 5.87 18.76 2.89
C ALA A 122 5.81 17.73 1.77
N ALA A 123 5.83 16.43 2.13
CA ALA A 123 5.52 15.41 1.14
C ALA A 123 4.23 15.89 0.45
N PRO A 124 4.21 15.95 -0.90
CA PRO A 124 3.08 16.53 -1.62
C PRO A 124 1.80 15.93 -1.06
N ALA A 125 0.83 16.79 -0.75
CA ALA A 125 -0.43 16.36 -0.17
C ALA A 125 -0.96 15.20 -1.03
N ARG A 126 -1.11 14.02 -0.42
CA ARG A 126 -1.67 12.87 -1.14
C ARG A 126 -3.04 13.29 -1.62
N GLU A 127 -3.28 13.20 -2.92
CA GLU A 127 -4.61 13.45 -3.48
C GLU A 127 -5.63 12.64 -2.69
N PRO A 128 -6.75 13.26 -2.31
CA PRO A 128 -7.79 12.54 -1.58
C PRO A 128 -8.30 11.39 -2.45
N PRO A 129 -8.78 10.29 -1.85
CA PRO A 129 -9.36 9.20 -2.62
C PRO A 129 -10.56 9.73 -3.43
N PHE A 130 -10.80 9.17 -4.62
CA PHE A 130 -11.86 9.65 -5.52
C PHE A 130 -13.23 9.71 -4.83
N HIS A 131 -13.53 8.76 -3.94
CA HIS A 131 -14.81 8.69 -3.22
C HIS A 131 -14.96 9.71 -2.10
N SER A 132 -13.96 10.57 -1.87
CA SER A 132 -14.05 11.66 -0.89
C SER A 132 -15.11 12.69 -1.26
N VAL A 133 -15.41 12.86 -2.55
CA VAL A 133 -16.45 13.76 -3.06
C VAL A 133 -17.87 13.22 -2.83
N ILE A 134 -18.00 11.92 -2.54
CA ILE A 134 -19.31 11.29 -2.36
C ILE A 134 -19.85 11.61 -0.95
N PRO A 135 -21.09 12.09 -0.79
CA PRO A 135 -21.75 12.31 0.50
C PRO A 135 -21.84 11.03 1.35
N ASP A 136 -21.79 11.18 2.68
CA ASP A 136 -21.70 10.03 3.60
C ASP A 136 -22.96 9.14 3.62
N ASP A 137 -24.14 9.72 3.38
CA ASP A 137 -25.40 8.98 3.21
C ASP A 137 -25.35 8.07 1.97
N LEU A 138 -24.78 8.56 0.87
CA LEU A 138 -24.61 7.75 -0.34
C LEU A 138 -23.53 6.70 -0.17
N LYS A 139 -22.43 7.02 0.54
CA LYS A 139 -21.41 6.03 0.93
C LYS A 139 -22.00 4.90 1.78
N ALA A 140 -22.94 5.22 2.68
CA ALA A 140 -23.62 4.23 3.50
C ALA A 140 -24.43 3.25 2.62
N LYS A 141 -25.25 3.76 1.69
CA LYS A 141 -26.00 2.92 0.73
C LYS A 141 -25.08 2.04 -0.13
N ILE A 142 -23.96 2.60 -0.61
CA ILE A 142 -22.96 1.84 -1.37
C ILE A 142 -22.37 0.71 -0.50
N SER A 143 -22.12 0.98 0.77
CA SER A 143 -21.53 0.02 1.71
C SER A 143 -22.48 -1.11 2.11
N GLU A 144 -23.79 -0.84 2.19
CA GLU A 144 -24.83 -1.86 2.45
C GLU A 144 -24.86 -2.95 1.37
N LYS A 145 -24.52 -2.59 0.12
CA LYS A 145 -24.36 -3.53 -1.01
C LYS A 145 -23.02 -4.30 -0.98
N GLY A 146 -22.23 -4.12 0.07
CA GLY A 146 -20.92 -4.75 0.26
C GLY A 146 -19.77 -4.02 -0.43
N VAL A 147 -20.02 -2.98 -1.24
CA VAL A 147 -18.98 -2.24 -1.96
C VAL A 147 -18.20 -1.38 -0.97
N LYS A 148 -16.93 -1.75 -0.74
CA LYS A 148 -16.07 -1.07 0.22
C LYS A 148 -15.29 0.07 -0.45
N LEU A 149 -15.67 1.30 -0.12
CA LEU A 149 -14.95 2.51 -0.53
C LEU A 149 -13.65 2.65 0.29
N VAL A 150 -12.57 2.02 -0.18
CA VAL A 150 -11.24 2.06 0.47
C VAL A 150 -10.29 3.02 -0.24
N ARG A 151 -9.19 3.40 0.41
CA ARG A 151 -8.31 4.51 -0.04
C ARG A 151 -7.64 4.34 -1.42
N ASN A 152 -7.52 3.12 -1.95
CA ASN A 152 -6.64 2.88 -3.11
C ASN A 152 -7.34 2.24 -4.31
N THR A 153 -8.34 1.40 -4.08
CA THR A 153 -8.96 0.63 -5.16
C THR A 153 -10.34 0.21 -4.73
N VAL A 154 -11.32 0.37 -5.62
CA VAL A 154 -12.66 -0.20 -5.46
C VAL A 154 -12.88 -1.14 -6.63
N ASP A 155 -13.21 -2.40 -6.34
CA ASP A 155 -13.55 -3.41 -7.35
C ASP A 155 -15.07 -3.62 -7.28
N VAL A 156 -15.76 -3.49 -8.40
CA VAL A 156 -17.23 -3.66 -8.52
C VAL A 156 -17.59 -4.60 -9.67
N ALA A 157 -18.77 -5.20 -9.56
CA ALA A 157 -19.38 -6.00 -10.60
C ALA A 157 -20.67 -5.33 -11.09
N LEU A 158 -20.86 -5.33 -12.41
CA LEU A 158 -22.09 -4.89 -13.07
C LEU A 158 -22.45 -5.94 -14.12
N GLY A 159 -23.42 -6.80 -13.80
CA GLY A 159 -23.74 -7.97 -14.64
C GLY A 159 -22.50 -8.85 -14.90
N GLY A 160 -22.19 -9.08 -16.18
CA GLY A 160 -21.01 -9.83 -16.62
C GLY A 160 -19.68 -9.07 -16.55
N SER A 161 -19.69 -7.79 -16.20
CA SER A 161 -18.49 -6.96 -16.13
C SER A 161 -17.91 -6.89 -14.72
N ARG A 162 -16.58 -6.85 -14.63
CA ARG A 162 -15.78 -6.58 -13.44
C ARG A 162 -14.98 -5.31 -13.70
N ILE A 163 -15.21 -4.29 -12.89
CA ILE A 163 -14.60 -2.98 -13.04
C ILE A 163 -13.76 -2.68 -11.81
N LYS A 164 -12.55 -2.20 -12.06
CA LYS A 164 -11.62 -1.74 -11.03
C LYS A 164 -11.41 -0.24 -11.16
N LEU A 165 -11.68 0.46 -10.08
CA LEU A 165 -11.44 1.89 -9.89
C LEU A 165 -10.17 2.04 -9.05
N GLY A 166 -9.04 2.20 -9.72
CA GLY A 166 -7.71 2.33 -9.12
C GLY A 166 -7.39 3.74 -8.64
N GLN A 167 -6.20 3.87 -8.06
CA GLN A 167 -5.64 5.13 -7.60
C GLN A 167 -5.31 6.05 -8.80
N GLY A 168 -5.41 7.36 -8.60
CA GLY A 168 -5.05 8.36 -9.61
C GLY A 168 -5.97 8.31 -10.84
N GLY A 169 -7.23 7.88 -10.66
CA GLY A 169 -8.21 7.82 -11.74
C GLY A 169 -8.01 6.67 -12.72
N TYR A 170 -7.15 5.68 -12.45
CA TYR A 170 -6.98 4.52 -13.35
C TYR A 170 -8.20 3.60 -13.32
N ALA A 171 -8.76 3.25 -14.49
CA ALA A 171 -9.83 2.28 -14.63
C ALA A 171 -9.40 1.06 -15.43
N SER A 172 -9.90 -0.10 -15.04
CA SER A 172 -9.87 -1.28 -15.90
C SER A 172 -11.20 -2.04 -15.86
N LEU A 173 -11.61 -2.58 -17.00
CA LEU A 173 -12.84 -3.35 -17.18
C LEU A 173 -12.52 -4.72 -17.76
N VAL A 174 -13.23 -5.74 -17.31
CA VAL A 174 -13.14 -7.12 -17.80
C VAL A 174 -14.56 -7.66 -17.89
N ASP A 175 -15.01 -8.10 -19.06
CA ASP A 175 -16.37 -8.60 -19.28
C ASP A 175 -16.39 -10.08 -19.67
N ALA A 176 -17.40 -10.80 -19.19
CA ALA A 176 -17.64 -12.22 -19.45
C ALA A 176 -17.65 -12.60 -20.95
N LYS A 177 -17.93 -11.65 -21.85
CA LYS A 177 -17.87 -11.87 -23.30
C LYS A 177 -16.44 -11.88 -23.87
N GLY A 178 -15.42 -11.77 -23.02
CA GLY A 178 -14.03 -11.69 -23.46
C GLY A 178 -13.68 -10.29 -23.94
N VAL A 179 -14.13 -9.25 -23.24
CA VAL A 179 -13.76 -7.85 -23.50
C VAL A 179 -12.92 -7.33 -22.35
N VAL A 180 -11.83 -6.63 -22.65
CA VAL A 180 -10.99 -5.94 -21.67
C VAL A 180 -10.87 -4.49 -22.05
N GLY A 181 -10.97 -3.59 -21.06
CA GLY A 181 -10.79 -2.16 -21.23
C GLY A 181 -9.76 -1.62 -20.24
N GLU A 182 -8.97 -0.64 -20.67
CA GLU A 182 -8.08 0.14 -19.82
C GLU A 182 -8.22 1.63 -20.15
N GLY A 183 -8.24 2.47 -19.12
CA GLY A 183 -8.27 3.91 -19.29
C GLY A 183 -8.30 4.63 -17.95
N SER A 184 -9.03 5.74 -17.93
CA SER A 184 -9.22 6.56 -16.73
C SER A 184 -10.70 6.75 -16.40
N TYR A 185 -10.97 7.30 -15.22
CA TYR A 185 -12.32 7.68 -14.79
C TYR A 185 -12.32 8.94 -13.95
N THR A 186 -13.48 9.59 -13.89
CA THR A 186 -13.82 10.63 -12.92
C THR A 186 -15.00 10.17 -12.07
N CYS A 187 -15.15 10.77 -10.89
CA CYS A 187 -16.27 10.52 -9.97
C CYS A 187 -16.85 11.86 -9.53
N ASP A 188 -18.17 11.98 -9.54
CA ASP A 188 -18.87 13.14 -8.99
C ASP A 188 -19.53 12.85 -7.63
N GLU A 189 -20.17 13.88 -7.05
CA GLU A 189 -20.84 13.81 -5.75
C GLU A 189 -22.05 12.85 -5.75
N SER A 190 -22.63 12.57 -6.92
CA SER A 190 -23.72 11.59 -7.08
C SER A 190 -23.23 10.13 -7.13
N ALA A 191 -21.93 9.92 -6.87
CA ALA A 191 -21.23 8.65 -7.04
C ALA A 191 -21.28 8.11 -8.48
N LYS A 192 -21.48 9.00 -9.46
CA LYS A 192 -21.43 8.65 -10.87
C LYS A 192 -19.98 8.61 -11.33
N ILE A 193 -19.61 7.48 -11.91
CA ILE A 193 -18.33 7.22 -12.53
C ILE A 193 -18.46 7.42 -14.03
N THR A 194 -17.63 8.29 -14.61
CA THR A 194 -17.54 8.49 -16.06
C THR A 194 -16.18 8.00 -16.54
N PHE A 195 -16.18 7.11 -17.54
CA PHE A 195 -14.96 6.48 -18.04
C PHE A 195 -14.44 7.18 -19.29
N SER A 196 -13.11 7.28 -19.37
CA SER A 196 -12.37 7.70 -20.55
C SER A 196 -11.41 6.56 -20.93
N TRP A 197 -11.91 5.65 -21.76
CA TRP A 197 -11.17 4.46 -22.18
C TRP A 197 -10.09 4.81 -23.22
N GLU A 198 -8.91 4.22 -23.05
CA GLU A 198 -7.75 4.45 -23.93
C GLU A 198 -7.44 3.22 -24.77
N LYS A 199 -7.66 2.02 -24.21
CA LYS A 199 -7.34 0.76 -24.87
C LYS A 199 -8.44 -0.27 -24.62
N SER A 200 -8.61 -1.16 -25.59
CA SER A 200 -9.58 -2.26 -25.52
C SER A 200 -9.00 -3.51 -26.19
N LEU A 201 -9.33 -4.68 -25.66
CA LEU A 201 -9.12 -5.98 -26.31
C LEU A 201 -10.45 -6.73 -26.37
N VAL A 202 -10.63 -7.50 -27.43
CA VAL A 202 -11.75 -8.42 -27.59
C VAL A 202 -11.23 -9.81 -27.99
N PHE A 203 -11.81 -10.85 -27.40
CA PHE A 203 -11.53 -12.24 -27.76
C PHE A 203 -12.54 -12.69 -28.82
N GLU A 204 -12.07 -12.93 -30.04
CA GLU A 204 -12.90 -13.33 -31.16
C GLU A 204 -12.15 -14.30 -32.08
N GLY A 205 -12.79 -15.40 -32.44
CA GLY A 205 -12.18 -16.41 -33.32
C GLY A 205 -10.99 -17.13 -32.70
N GLY A 206 -10.99 -17.31 -31.37
CA GLY A 206 -9.93 -18.03 -30.65
C GLY A 206 -8.68 -17.20 -30.34
N ALA A 207 -8.69 -15.89 -30.62
CA ALA A 207 -7.56 -15.01 -30.37
C ALA A 207 -8.00 -13.65 -29.82
N TRP A 208 -7.10 -13.03 -29.06
CA TRP A 208 -7.26 -11.64 -28.60
C TRP A 208 -6.87 -10.67 -29.70
N LYS A 209 -7.67 -9.63 -29.90
CA LYS A 209 -7.44 -8.56 -30.87
C LYS A 209 -7.71 -7.20 -30.22
N LEU A 210 -7.16 -6.13 -30.80
CA LEU A 210 -7.54 -4.78 -30.42
C LEU A 210 -9.05 -4.57 -30.61
N GLY A 211 -9.68 -4.09 -29.54
CA GLY A 211 -11.10 -3.78 -29.50
C GLY A 211 -11.37 -2.30 -29.74
N ASP A 212 -12.63 -1.99 -30.00
CA ASP A 212 -13.12 -0.62 -30.08
C ASP A 212 -13.50 -0.12 -28.68
N VAL A 213 -12.87 0.98 -28.24
CA VAL A 213 -13.12 1.59 -26.92
C VAL A 213 -14.52 2.21 -26.80
N SER A 214 -15.15 2.59 -27.92
CA SER A 214 -16.49 3.19 -27.91
C SER A 214 -17.60 2.20 -27.52
N LYS A 215 -17.31 0.89 -27.65
CA LYS A 215 -18.21 -0.19 -27.25
C LYS A 215 -18.14 -0.50 -25.75
N LEU A 216 -17.18 0.08 -25.03
CA LEU A 216 -17.03 -0.10 -23.60
C LEU A 216 -18.04 0.76 -22.82
N LEU A 217 -18.30 0.35 -21.58
CA LEU A 217 -19.20 1.05 -20.68
C LEU A 217 -18.76 2.51 -20.47
N GLY A 218 -19.58 3.48 -20.89
CA GLY A 218 -19.22 4.90 -20.77
C GLY A 218 -19.35 5.48 -19.35
N SER A 219 -20.30 5.00 -18.56
CA SER A 219 -20.49 5.44 -17.17
C SER A 219 -21.26 4.42 -16.34
N LEU A 220 -21.17 4.52 -15.02
CA LEU A 220 -22.03 3.80 -14.07
C LEU A 220 -22.27 4.66 -12.82
N SER A 221 -23.31 4.38 -12.04
CA SER A 221 -23.42 4.94 -10.68
C SER A 221 -23.09 3.87 -9.66
N LEU A 222 -22.17 4.14 -8.73
CA LEU A 222 -21.91 3.21 -7.62
C LEU A 222 -23.14 3.04 -6.72
N ALA A 223 -24.07 3.99 -6.76
CA ALA A 223 -25.32 3.94 -6.03
C ALA A 223 -26.37 3.01 -6.67
N ASP A 224 -26.23 2.60 -7.94
CA ASP A 224 -27.18 1.71 -8.60
C ASP A 224 -27.27 0.33 -7.94
N ASP A 225 -28.49 -0.20 -7.83
CA ASP A 225 -28.76 -1.52 -7.23
C ASP A 225 -28.16 -2.68 -8.03
N ALA A 226 -27.90 -2.45 -9.33
CA ALA A 226 -27.22 -3.43 -10.19
C ALA A 226 -25.72 -3.57 -9.86
N ILE A 227 -25.13 -2.63 -9.11
CA ILE A 227 -23.73 -2.68 -8.70
C ILE A 227 -23.56 -3.59 -7.48
N THR A 228 -22.69 -4.59 -7.64
CA THR A 228 -22.36 -5.57 -6.61
C THR A 228 -20.84 -5.65 -6.39
N THR A 229 -20.41 -6.43 -5.41
CA THR A 229 -18.98 -6.69 -5.17
C THR A 229 -18.44 -7.82 -6.04
N VAL A 230 -17.17 -7.74 -6.40
CA VAL A 230 -16.47 -8.87 -7.04
C VAL A 230 -16.19 -9.98 -6.03
N GLY A 231 -16.44 -11.23 -6.42
CA GLY A 231 -16.20 -12.40 -5.57
C GLY A 231 -14.72 -12.57 -5.22
N ALA A 232 -14.41 -12.88 -3.95
CA ALA A 232 -13.03 -13.01 -3.47
C ALA A 232 -12.29 -14.23 -4.06
N ASP A 233 -13.03 -15.20 -4.58
CA ASP A 233 -12.55 -16.43 -5.23
C ASP A 233 -12.87 -16.44 -6.74
N GLU A 234 -13.29 -15.31 -7.29
CA GLU A 234 -13.61 -15.16 -8.70
C GLU A 234 -12.32 -15.10 -9.54
N THR A 235 -12.25 -15.94 -10.57
CA THR A 235 -11.10 -16.07 -11.48
C THR A 235 -11.52 -15.75 -12.91
N PRO A 236 -10.57 -15.36 -13.79
CA PRO A 236 -10.87 -15.14 -15.21
C PRO A 236 -11.61 -16.33 -15.84
N GLU A 237 -11.19 -17.55 -15.53
CA GLU A 237 -11.79 -18.79 -16.06
C GLU A 237 -13.24 -18.97 -15.59
N LYS A 238 -13.56 -18.60 -14.33
CA LYS A 238 -14.94 -18.58 -13.82
C LYS A 238 -15.80 -17.53 -14.51
N LEU A 239 -15.21 -16.41 -14.93
CA LEU A 239 -15.93 -15.30 -15.55
C LEU A 239 -16.26 -15.56 -17.03
N TRP A 240 -15.28 -16.01 -17.81
CA TRP A 240 -15.41 -16.06 -19.28
C TRP A 240 -15.03 -17.40 -19.92
N GLY A 241 -14.82 -18.43 -19.10
CA GLY A 241 -14.47 -19.79 -19.54
C GLY A 241 -12.97 -20.05 -19.65
N SER A 242 -12.58 -21.33 -19.69
CA SER A 242 -11.18 -21.76 -19.84
C SER A 242 -10.66 -21.64 -21.28
N ASP A 243 -11.54 -21.36 -22.24
CA ASP A 243 -11.22 -21.16 -23.65
C ASP A 243 -10.53 -19.81 -23.93
N LYS A 244 -10.61 -18.87 -23.00
CA LYS A 244 -10.03 -17.53 -23.13
C LYS A 244 -8.80 -17.40 -22.22
N PRO A 245 -7.58 -17.51 -22.77
CA PRO A 245 -6.37 -17.35 -21.98
C PRO A 245 -6.21 -15.92 -21.49
N ASP A 246 -5.42 -15.70 -20.44
CA ASP A 246 -5.07 -14.35 -19.97
C ASP A 246 -4.29 -13.58 -21.08
N PRO A 247 -4.74 -12.40 -21.51
CA PRO A 247 -4.12 -11.61 -22.58
C PRO A 247 -2.84 -10.85 -22.17
N LYS A 248 -2.06 -11.36 -21.21
CA LYS A 248 -0.80 -10.75 -20.74
C LYS A 248 0.17 -10.34 -21.84
N ASP A 249 0.26 -11.14 -22.91
CA ASP A 249 1.20 -10.88 -24.01
C ASP A 249 0.71 -9.71 -24.86
N MET A 250 -0.60 -9.67 -25.16
CA MET A 250 -1.25 -8.53 -25.83
C MET A 250 -1.14 -7.25 -25.00
N PHE A 251 -1.24 -7.35 -23.68
CA PHE A 251 -1.06 -6.21 -22.79
C PHE A 251 0.34 -5.60 -22.91
N ALA A 252 1.38 -6.44 -22.89
CA ALA A 252 2.76 -6.00 -23.03
C ALA A 252 3.02 -5.38 -24.40
N GLU A 253 2.55 -6.04 -25.47
CA GLU A 253 2.73 -5.60 -26.85
C GLU A 253 2.07 -4.23 -27.12
N HIS A 254 0.88 -4.01 -26.58
CA HIS A 254 0.09 -2.80 -26.85
C HIS A 254 0.17 -1.75 -25.74
N GLY A 255 1.13 -1.89 -24.81
CA GLY A 255 1.42 -0.88 -23.79
C GLY A 255 0.29 -0.66 -22.78
N PHE A 256 -0.42 -1.72 -22.41
CA PHE A 256 -1.36 -1.67 -21.28
C PHE A 256 -0.58 -1.52 -19.96
N LYS A 257 -1.14 -0.78 -19.01
CA LYS A 257 -0.66 -0.73 -17.62
C LYS A 257 -1.03 -2.03 -16.89
N MET A 258 -2.15 -2.65 -17.24
CA MET A 258 -2.53 -3.99 -16.79
C MET A 258 -1.51 -5.01 -17.28
N LYS A 259 -1.03 -5.88 -16.38
CA LYS A 259 -0.04 -6.92 -16.71
C LYS A 259 -0.63 -8.32 -16.83
N LYS A 260 -1.82 -8.49 -16.24
CA LYS A 260 -2.62 -9.72 -16.25
C LYS A 260 -4.01 -9.37 -15.73
N VAL A 261 -4.98 -10.20 -16.03
CA VAL A 261 -6.36 -10.04 -15.56
C VAL A 261 -6.41 -10.42 -14.07
N ILE A 262 -6.87 -9.48 -13.24
CA ILE A 262 -7.09 -9.69 -11.81
C ILE A 262 -8.50 -9.19 -11.50
N LEU A 263 -9.42 -10.13 -11.28
CA LEU A 263 -10.83 -9.78 -11.04
C LEU A 263 -11.06 -9.28 -9.62
N SER A 264 -10.43 -9.90 -8.63
CA SER A 264 -10.48 -9.46 -7.23
C SER A 264 -9.12 -9.45 -6.58
N ARG A 265 -8.96 -8.64 -5.53
CA ARG A 265 -7.79 -8.75 -4.67
C ARG A 265 -7.81 -10.14 -4.01
N PRO A 266 -6.74 -10.95 -4.16
CA PRO A 266 -6.66 -12.22 -3.48
C PRO A 266 -6.85 -11.97 -1.98
N ARG A 267 -7.75 -12.72 -1.32
CA ARG A 267 -7.74 -12.77 0.14
C ARG A 267 -6.33 -13.15 0.53
N SER A 268 -5.67 -12.31 1.33
CA SER A 268 -4.41 -12.71 1.94
C SER A 268 -4.73 -13.94 2.78
N SER A 269 -4.36 -15.11 2.29
CA SER A 269 -4.29 -16.33 3.06
C SER A 269 -3.39 -16.01 4.26
N ARG A 270 -4.01 -15.71 5.41
CA ARG A 270 -3.34 -15.96 6.68
C ARG A 270 -3.42 -17.47 6.84
N TYR A 271 -2.49 -18.16 6.20
CA TYR A 271 -2.21 -19.57 6.49
C TYR A 271 -1.68 -19.60 7.93
N ARG A 272 -2.58 -19.64 8.91
CA ARG A 272 -2.27 -20.24 10.21
C ARG A 272 -2.36 -21.74 9.96
N GLY A 273 -1.27 -22.30 9.43
CA GLY A 273 -1.08 -23.73 9.45
C GLY A 273 -0.97 -24.16 10.91
N ASN A 274 -2.05 -24.72 11.43
CA ASN A 274 -1.97 -25.56 12.61
C ASN A 274 -1.18 -26.80 12.17
N LYS A 275 0.09 -26.90 12.57
CA LYS A 275 0.80 -28.18 12.51
C LYS A 275 0.36 -28.98 13.73
N SER A 276 -0.65 -29.81 13.54
CA SER A 276 -0.82 -31.05 14.29
C SER A 276 0.07 -32.10 13.64
N GLU A 277 1.12 -32.50 14.34
CA GLU A 277 1.65 -33.87 14.50
C GLU A 277 2.81 -33.80 15.49
#